data_AF-A0A0F9K6Y8-F1
#
_entry.id   AF-A0A0F9K6Y8-F1
#
_cell.length_a   1.000
_cell.length_b   1.000
_cell.length_c   1.000
_cell.angle_alpha   90.00
_cell.angle_beta   90.00
_cell.angle_gamma   90.00
#
_symmetry.space_group_name_H-M   'P 1'
#
loop_
_entity.id
_entity.type
_entity.pdbx_description
1 polymer ?
#
loop_
_entity_poly.entity_id
_entity_poly.type
_entity_poly.pdbx_seq_one_letter_code
_entity_poly.pdbx_strand_id
1 'polypeptide(L)'
;MGWADCGFDSKGRPIGYAHQATCDHEGCEEKIDRGLAYACGGEHMGGDSYCEDYFCSEHLLFGDERQLCLGCKLDESVDYIVRFAKKRGRK
;
A
#
# COMPACT_ATOMS: atom_id res chain seq x y z
N MET A 1 3.93 -2.87 -24.86
CA MET A 1 3.34 -3.39 -23.61
C MET A 1 3.60 -2.35 -22.54
N GLY A 2 2.67 -1.41 -22.36
CA GLY A 2 2.84 -0.33 -21.41
C GLY A 2 1.97 -0.58 -20.19
N TRP A 3 2.51 -0.38 -18.99
CA TRP A 3 1.74 -0.33 -17.74
C TRP A 3 0.94 0.97 -17.60
N ALA A 4 0.69 1.66 -18.72
CA ALA A 4 0.04 2.96 -18.77
C ALA A 4 -1.44 2.85 -18.36
N ASP A 5 -2.13 1.83 -18.85
CA ASP A 5 -3.52 1.54 -18.51
C ASP A 5 -3.67 0.05 -18.19
N CYS A 6 -3.88 -0.24 -16.90
CA CYS A 6 -3.88 -1.59 -16.33
C CYS A 6 -5.30 -2.05 -15.95
N GLY A 7 -6.34 -1.29 -16.29
CA GLY A 7 -7.73 -1.62 -15.96
C GLY A 7 -8.20 -0.93 -14.68
N PHE A 8 -9.02 -1.60 -13.88
CA PHE A 8 -9.66 -1.02 -12.69
C PHE A 8 -9.33 -1.82 -11.43
N ASP A 9 -9.27 -1.14 -10.28
CA ASP A 9 -9.12 -1.78 -8.97
C ASP A 9 -10.45 -2.35 -8.46
N SER A 10 -10.40 -3.01 -7.30
CA SER A 10 -11.58 -3.55 -6.59
C SER A 10 -12.62 -2.46 -6.26
N LYS A 11 -12.20 -1.18 -6.21
CA LYS A 11 -13.04 -0.01 -5.95
C LYS A 11 -13.55 0.64 -7.24
N GLY A 12 -13.24 0.08 -8.42
CA GLY A 12 -13.65 0.59 -9.73
C GLY A 12 -12.89 1.83 -10.20
N ARG A 13 -11.73 2.14 -9.61
CA ARG A 13 -10.86 3.26 -10.01
C ARG A 13 -9.86 2.81 -11.07
N PRO A 14 -9.57 3.63 -12.10
CA PRO A 14 -8.65 3.24 -13.15
C PRO A 14 -7.21 3.18 -12.61
N ILE A 15 -6.47 2.16 -13.05
CA ILE A 15 -5.12 1.85 -12.60
C ILE A 15 -4.14 2.03 -13.76
N GLY A 16 -2.96 2.59 -13.48
CA GLY A 16 -1.84 2.64 -14.41
C GLY A 16 -1.11 3.97 -14.38
N TYR A 17 0.10 3.98 -14.96
CA TYR A 17 0.96 5.16 -14.98
C TYR A 17 0.39 6.34 -15.79
N ALA A 18 -0.65 6.13 -16.61
CA ALA A 18 -1.33 7.21 -17.32
C ALA A 18 -2.44 7.89 -16.50
N HIS A 19 -2.83 7.31 -15.36
CA HIS A 19 -3.95 7.79 -14.55
C HIS A 19 -3.43 8.63 -13.39
N GLN A 20 -3.61 9.95 -13.50
CA GLN A 20 -3.23 10.90 -12.46
C GLN A 20 -4.07 10.70 -11.19
N ALA A 21 -3.41 10.80 -10.05
CA ALA A 21 -4.01 10.77 -8.73
C ALA A 21 -3.25 11.72 -7.79
N THR A 22 -3.78 11.83 -6.58
CA THR A 22 -3.14 12.52 -5.46
C THR A 22 -2.80 11.49 -4.40
N CYS A 23 -1.76 11.74 -3.61
CA CYS A 23 -1.44 10.90 -2.47
C CYS A 23 -2.66 10.77 -1.54
N ASP A 24 -3.04 9.55 -1.18
CA ASP A 24 -4.16 9.26 -0.27
C ASP A 24 -3.77 9.49 1.22
N HIS A 25 -2.68 10.20 1.49
CA HIS A 25 -2.27 10.54 2.85
C HIS A 25 -2.96 11.81 3.33
N GLU A 26 -3.47 11.80 4.56
CA GLU A 26 -4.15 12.97 5.13
C GLU A 26 -3.23 14.19 5.14
N GLY A 27 -3.61 15.24 4.43
CA GLY A 27 -2.83 16.47 4.31
C GLY A 27 -1.71 16.44 3.27
N CYS A 28 -1.61 15.41 2.43
CA CYS A 28 -0.69 15.38 1.30
C CYS A 28 -1.42 15.71 -0.01
N GLU A 29 -0.93 16.73 -0.73
CA GLU A 29 -1.46 17.14 -2.03
C GLU A 29 -0.51 16.79 -3.19
N GLU A 30 0.46 15.90 -2.93
CA GLU A 30 1.45 15.48 -3.93
C GLU A 30 0.76 14.78 -5.10
N LYS A 31 1.13 15.17 -6.32
CA LYS A 31 0.56 14.61 -7.53
C LYS A 31 1.33 13.34 -7.88
N ILE A 32 0.60 12.25 -7.96
CA ILE A 32 1.12 10.92 -8.27
C ILE A 32 0.38 10.32 -9.46
N ASP A 33 0.78 9.13 -9.86
CA ASP A 33 -0.01 8.27 -10.74
C ASP A 33 -0.51 7.04 -9.97
N ARG A 34 -1.52 6.36 -10.53
CA ARG A 34 -2.01 5.08 -10.02
C ARG A 34 -1.19 3.90 -10.52
N GLY A 35 0.09 4.10 -10.74
CA GLY A 35 1.04 3.04 -11.06
C GLY A 35 1.41 2.21 -9.83
N LEU A 36 1.98 1.03 -10.09
CA LEU A 36 2.50 0.16 -9.03
C LEU A 36 3.55 0.85 -8.18
N ALA A 37 4.32 1.80 -8.72
CA ALA A 37 5.35 2.54 -7.98
C ALA A 37 4.79 3.26 -6.73
N TYR A 38 3.50 3.62 -6.75
CA TYR A 38 2.83 4.33 -5.66
C TYR A 38 1.83 3.46 -4.89
N ALA A 39 1.63 2.21 -5.29
CA ALA A 39 0.65 1.31 -4.67
C ALA A 39 1.16 0.72 -3.35
N CYS A 40 0.37 0.83 -2.27
CA CYS A 40 0.67 0.17 -1.01
C CYS A 40 0.55 -1.36 -1.17
N GLY A 41 1.66 -2.08 -0.98
CA GLY A 41 1.74 -3.54 -1.09
C GLY A 41 2.58 -4.06 -2.24
N GLY A 42 2.95 -3.20 -3.20
CA GLY A 42 3.78 -3.59 -4.35
C GLY A 42 3.03 -4.34 -5.47
N GLU A 43 1.74 -4.63 -5.29
CA GLU A 43 0.90 -5.33 -6.26
C GLU A 43 -0.45 -4.62 -6.40
N HIS A 44 -1.02 -4.65 -7.61
CA HIS A 44 -2.43 -4.29 -7.81
C HIS A 44 -3.27 -5.42 -7.21
N MET A 45 -4.22 -5.09 -6.32
CA MET A 45 -5.03 -6.08 -5.59
C MET A 45 -4.22 -6.90 -4.58
N GLY A 46 -3.58 -6.19 -3.64
CA GLY A 46 -3.03 -6.85 -2.47
C GLY A 46 -4.09 -7.75 -1.81
N GLY A 47 -3.71 -8.98 -1.43
CA GLY A 47 -4.51 -9.85 -0.54
C GLY A 47 -4.87 -9.23 0.85
N ASP A 48 -4.92 -10.03 1.90
CA ASP A 48 -5.60 -9.64 3.16
C ASP A 48 -4.94 -8.55 4.05
N SER A 49 -3.90 -7.81 3.63
CA SER A 49 -3.12 -6.93 4.53
C SER A 49 -2.74 -5.54 4.00
N TYR A 50 -3.39 -5.05 2.95
CA TYR A 50 -3.04 -3.81 2.26
C TYR A 50 -4.28 -2.95 2.03
N CYS A 51 -4.11 -1.63 2.01
CA CYS A 51 -5.20 -0.66 1.93
C CYS A 51 -5.70 -0.36 0.49
N GLU A 52 -5.04 -0.92 -0.54
CA GLU A 52 -5.33 -0.67 -1.97
C GLU A 52 -5.27 0.81 -2.38
N ASP A 53 -4.59 1.65 -1.59
CA ASP A 53 -4.48 3.09 -1.82
C ASP A 53 -3.06 3.48 -2.28
N TYR A 54 -2.96 4.69 -2.83
CA TYR A 54 -1.76 5.17 -3.50
C TYR A 54 -1.10 6.29 -2.71
N PHE A 55 0.19 6.15 -2.46
CA PHE A 55 0.95 7.06 -1.62
C PHE A 55 2.17 7.57 -2.38
N CYS A 56 2.56 8.81 -2.17
CA CYS A 56 3.81 9.33 -2.74
C CYS A 56 5.04 8.64 -2.11
N SER A 57 6.20 8.81 -2.73
CA SER A 57 7.46 8.20 -2.28
C SER A 57 7.87 8.59 -0.85
N GLU A 58 7.40 9.73 -0.34
CA GLU A 58 7.64 10.18 1.04
C GLU A 58 6.79 9.40 2.06
N HIS A 59 5.58 8.99 1.65
CA HIS A 59 4.64 8.24 2.51
C HIS A 59 4.70 6.73 2.29
N LEU A 60 5.47 6.28 1.28
CA LEU A 60 5.83 4.89 1.05
C LEU A 60 7.13 4.55 1.77
N LEU A 61 7.06 3.50 2.57
CA LEU A 61 8.21 2.91 3.23
C LEU A 61 8.62 1.67 2.45
N PHE A 62 9.84 1.70 1.92
CA PHE A 62 10.48 0.56 1.28
C PHE A 62 11.28 -0.18 2.37
N GLY A 63 10.79 -1.34 2.82
CA GLY A 63 11.40 -2.06 3.94
C GLY A 63 11.23 -3.58 3.86
N ASP A 64 12.34 -4.28 4.09
CA ASP A 64 12.59 -5.73 4.19
C ASP A 64 12.09 -6.68 3.09
N GLU A 65 11.07 -6.35 2.31
CA GLU A 65 10.64 -7.13 1.12
C GLU A 65 9.50 -6.48 0.33
N ARG A 66 8.91 -5.37 0.83
CA ARG A 66 7.72 -4.73 0.23
C ARG A 66 7.73 -3.21 0.41
N GLN A 67 6.89 -2.54 -0.37
CA GLN A 67 6.59 -1.12 -0.24
C GLN A 67 5.22 -0.94 0.44
N LEU A 68 5.18 -0.25 1.57
CA LEU A 68 3.95 -0.10 2.38
C LEU A 68 3.80 1.33 2.87
N CYS A 69 2.56 1.78 3.03
CA CYS A 69 2.30 3.03 3.73
C CYS A 69 2.63 2.89 5.23
N LEU A 70 2.83 4.03 5.90
CA LEU A 70 3.10 4.07 7.34
C LEU A 70 2.03 3.33 8.17
N GLY A 71 0.75 3.44 7.77
CA GLY A 71 -0.37 2.76 8.45
C GLY A 71 -0.27 1.24 8.37
N CYS A 72 -0.11 0.67 7.17
CA CYS A 72 0.01 -0.78 6.98
C CYS A 72 1.28 -1.34 7.64
N LYS A 73 2.40 -0.60 7.63
CA LYS A 73 3.63 -1.03 8.31
C LYS A 73 3.43 -1.15 9.82
N LEU A 74 2.67 -0.24 10.42
CA LEU A 74 2.32 -0.31 11.84
C LEU A 74 1.38 -1.50 12.12
N ASP A 75 0.44 -1.78 11.23
CA ASP A 75 -0.48 -2.92 11.38
C ASP A 75 0.26 -4.27 11.39
N GLU A 76 1.21 -4.50 10.46
CA GLU A 76 2.07 -5.71 10.48
C GLU A 76 2.87 -5.83 11.79
N SER A 77 3.33 -4.70 12.35
CA SER A 77 4.05 -4.70 13.61
C SER A 77 3.17 -5.05 14.81
N VAL A 78 1.90 -4.62 14.81
CA VAL A 78 0.93 -4.95 15.86
C VAL A 78 0.52 -6.41 15.76
N ASP A 79 0.24 -6.94 14.57
CA ASP A 79 -0.05 -8.36 14.38
C ASP A 79 1.13 -9.23 14.83
N TYR A 80 2.37 -8.83 14.54
CA TYR A 80 3.57 -9.48 15.08
C TYR A 80 3.59 -9.47 16.62
N ILE A 81 3.36 -8.31 17.26
CA ILE A 81 3.34 -8.19 18.73
C ILE A 81 2.22 -9.05 19.33
N VAL A 82 1.01 -9.03 18.76
CA VAL A 82 -0.13 -9.83 19.24
C VAL A 82 0.15 -11.32 19.10
N ARG A 83 0.69 -11.76 17.95
CA ARG A 83 1.11 -13.16 17.73
C ARG A 83 2.22 -13.58 18.69
N PHE A 84 3.18 -12.69 18.95
CA PHE A 84 4.28 -12.94 19.85
C PHE A 84 3.85 -12.99 21.33
N ALA A 85 2.96 -12.09 21.75
CA ALA A 85 2.36 -12.09 23.09
C ALA A 85 1.54 -13.37 23.34
N LYS A 86 0.74 -13.82 22.34
CA LYS A 86 0.02 -15.10 22.41
C LYS A 86 0.95 -16.31 22.56
N LYS A 87 2.12 -16.30 21.92
CA LYS A 87 3.13 -17.38 22.07
C LYS A 87 3.71 -17.48 23.49
N ARG A 88 3.74 -16.39 24.25
CA ARG A 88 4.29 -16.37 25.62
C ARG A 88 3.26 -16.65 26.73
N GLY A 89 1.97 -16.56 26.44
CA GLY A 89 0.88 -16.80 27.39
C GLY A 89 0.42 -18.27 27.50
N ARG A 90 1.08 -19.20 26.79
CA ARG A 90 0.77 -20.64 26.81
C ARG A 90 1.80 -21.35 27.71
N LYS A 91 1.66 -21.17 29.02
CA LYS A 91 2.30 -22.00 30.05
C LYS A 91 1.21 -22.59 30.93
#